data_AF-A0A151Z8Y6-F1
#
_entry.id   AF-A0A151Z8Y6-F1
#
_cell.length_a   1.000
_cell.length_b   1.000
_cell.length_c   1.000
_cell.angle_alpha   90.00
_cell.angle_beta   90.00
_cell.angle_gamma   90.00
#
_symmetry.space_group_name_H-M   'P 1'
#
loop_
_entity.id
_entity.type
_entity.pdbx_description
1 polymer ?
#
loop_
_entity_poly.entity_id
_entity_poly.type
_entity_poly.pdbx_seq_one_letter_code
_entity_poly.pdbx_strand_id
1 'polypeptide(L)'
;MNFKITIVVLLAVLACCNASVQSSKDLGDFLLGVVEGLEFTVSSHAKTCIQDTTHTIDDFKSAYESIDHGMDAKSAHDILDGMKDFGKALVEVPIIYEECGVTKFVSEIKSLASKLEEGDAGVIEVIIKELVNIFHHSHDLTDYFKDAIADEKKGSYTSFGINVGKIVGILLKD
;
A
#
# COMPACT_ATOMS: atom_id res chain seq x y z
N MET A 1 41.36 26.44 -4.68
CA MET A 1 39.93 26.33 -4.29
C MET A 1 39.17 25.77 -5.48
N ASN A 2 38.18 24.88 -5.27
CA ASN A 2 37.08 24.53 -6.20
C ASN A 2 37.05 23.16 -6.93
N PHE A 3 37.99 22.22 -6.76
CA PHE A 3 37.80 20.87 -7.38
C PHE A 3 36.94 19.92 -6.53
N LYS A 4 37.07 19.99 -5.20
CA LYS A 4 36.31 19.14 -4.27
C LYS A 4 34.82 19.51 -4.16
N ILE A 5 34.47 20.78 -4.37
CA ILE A 5 33.09 21.27 -4.28
C ILE A 5 32.27 20.79 -5.49
N THR A 6 32.84 20.80 -6.69
CA THR A 6 32.16 20.35 -7.91
C THR A 6 31.83 18.86 -7.90
N ILE A 7 32.71 18.00 -7.35
CA ILE A 7 32.47 16.56 -7.25
C ILE A 7 31.35 16.22 -6.24
N VAL A 8 31.31 16.93 -5.11
CA VAL A 8 30.27 16.72 -4.08
C VAL A 8 28.90 17.14 -4.59
N VAL A 9 28.82 18.24 -5.37
CA VAL A 9 27.57 18.67 -6.00
C VAL A 9 27.09 17.66 -7.06
N LEU A 10 28.00 17.09 -7.86
CA LEU A 10 27.64 16.09 -8.87
C LEU A 10 27.09 14.79 -8.25
N LEU A 11 27.71 14.31 -7.16
CA LEU A 11 27.27 13.10 -6.45
C LEU A 11 25.93 13.29 -5.73
N ALA A 12 25.68 14.47 -5.15
CA ALA A 12 24.41 14.77 -4.49
C ALA A 12 23.23 14.86 -5.50
N VAL A 13 23.46 15.42 -6.69
CA VAL A 13 22.43 15.51 -7.74
C VAL A 13 22.06 14.12 -8.31
N LEU A 14 23.04 13.23 -8.46
CA LEU A 14 22.81 11.84 -8.93
C LEU A 14 22.02 10.97 -7.95
N ALA A 15 22.18 11.19 -6.63
CA ALA A 15 21.48 10.40 -5.61
C ALA A 15 19.99 10.73 -5.51
N CYS A 16 19.61 12.01 -5.60
CA CYS A 16 18.21 12.42 -5.46
C CYS A 16 17.35 12.01 -6.67
N CYS A 17 17.89 12.03 -7.89
CA CYS A 17 17.14 11.62 -9.09
C CYS A 17 16.83 10.11 -9.12
N ASN A 18 17.67 9.27 -8.52
CA ASN A 18 17.43 7.83 -8.47
C ASN A 18 16.33 7.44 -7.47
N ALA A 19 16.18 8.19 -6.37
CA ALA A 19 15.21 7.86 -5.33
C ALA A 19 13.75 8.05 -5.79
N SER A 20 13.44 9.14 -6.48
CA SER A 20 12.08 9.39 -6.98
C SER A 20 11.70 8.40 -8.08
N VAL A 21 12.65 8.06 -8.98
CA VAL A 21 12.42 7.08 -10.06
C VAL A 21 12.20 5.67 -9.50
N GLN A 22 12.94 5.30 -8.45
CA GLN A 22 12.77 4.01 -7.80
C GLN A 22 11.41 3.93 -7.08
N SER A 23 11.02 4.96 -6.33
CA SER A 23 9.72 5.00 -5.61
C SER A 23 8.53 4.90 -6.56
N SER A 24 8.62 5.52 -7.75
CA SER A 24 7.59 5.39 -8.79
C SER A 24 7.51 3.97 -9.39
N LYS A 25 8.65 3.33 -9.67
CA LYS A 25 8.67 1.94 -10.11
C LYS A 25 8.10 1.00 -9.03
N ASP A 26 8.47 1.24 -7.78
CA ASP A 26 8.01 0.47 -6.63
C ASP A 26 6.49 0.54 -6.49
N LEU A 27 5.90 1.74 -6.68
CA LEU A 27 4.45 1.91 -6.70
C LEU A 27 3.80 1.18 -7.89
N GLY A 28 4.36 1.26 -9.09
CA GLY A 28 3.84 0.53 -10.25
C GLY A 28 3.82 -0.99 -10.03
N ASP A 29 4.90 -1.55 -9.48
CA ASP A 29 4.99 -2.97 -9.11
C ASP A 29 3.99 -3.34 -8.01
N PHE A 30 3.81 -2.47 -7.01
CA PHE A 30 2.80 -2.61 -5.97
C PHE A 30 1.38 -2.64 -6.51
N LEU A 31 1.00 -1.67 -7.36
CA LEU A 31 -0.34 -1.58 -7.92
C LEU A 31 -0.68 -2.80 -8.79
N LEU A 32 0.29 -3.30 -9.57
CA LEU A 32 0.11 -4.56 -10.29
C LEU A 32 -0.07 -5.76 -9.35
N GLY A 33 0.64 -5.76 -8.22
CA GLY A 33 0.41 -6.72 -7.15
C GLY A 33 -1.01 -6.63 -6.59
N VAL A 34 -1.54 -5.42 -6.35
CA VAL A 34 -2.92 -5.22 -5.87
C VAL A 34 -3.94 -5.80 -6.85
N VAL A 35 -3.74 -5.62 -8.16
CA VAL A 35 -4.58 -6.25 -9.19
C VAL A 35 -4.59 -7.78 -9.05
N GLU A 36 -3.41 -8.39 -8.85
CA GLU A 36 -3.26 -9.83 -8.69
C GLU A 36 -3.91 -10.33 -7.39
N GLY A 37 -3.71 -9.62 -6.27
CA GLY A 37 -4.32 -9.95 -4.99
C GLY A 37 -5.85 -9.84 -4.99
N LEU A 38 -6.43 -8.96 -5.81
CA LEU A 38 -7.87 -8.85 -6.06
C LEU A 38 -8.40 -9.87 -7.08
N GLU A 39 -7.54 -10.76 -7.58
CA GLU A 39 -7.88 -11.84 -8.51
C GLU A 39 -8.56 -11.34 -9.80
N PHE A 40 -8.08 -10.24 -10.37
CA PHE A 40 -8.54 -9.80 -11.69
C PHE A 40 -7.39 -9.50 -12.63
N THR A 41 -7.70 -9.42 -13.92
CA THR A 41 -6.72 -9.18 -14.97
C THR A 41 -6.94 -7.82 -15.60
N VAL A 42 -5.86 -7.09 -15.84
CA VAL A 42 -5.87 -5.84 -16.61
C VAL A 42 -5.27 -6.05 -18.00
N SER A 43 -5.65 -5.19 -18.94
CA SER A 43 -5.10 -5.20 -20.30
C SER A 43 -3.60 -4.88 -20.30
N SER A 44 -2.86 -5.30 -21.34
CA SER A 44 -1.43 -4.96 -21.46
C SER A 44 -1.19 -3.44 -21.47
N HIS A 45 -2.11 -2.66 -22.04
CA HIS A 45 -2.03 -1.20 -22.04
C HIS A 45 -2.14 -0.64 -20.61
N ALA A 46 -3.11 -1.12 -19.84
CA ALA A 46 -3.27 -0.74 -18.44
C ALA A 46 -2.06 -1.13 -17.59
N LYS A 47 -1.44 -2.30 -17.84
CA LYS A 47 -0.22 -2.70 -17.13
C LYS A 47 0.91 -1.71 -17.33
N THR A 48 1.18 -1.34 -18.59
CA THR A 48 2.22 -0.37 -18.91
C THR A 48 1.91 0.99 -18.30
N CYS A 49 0.66 1.46 -18.40
CA CYS A 49 0.24 2.71 -17.78
C CYS A 49 0.47 2.73 -16.26
N ILE A 50 0.09 1.65 -15.55
CA ILE A 50 0.29 1.53 -14.10
C ILE A 50 1.79 1.52 -13.76
N GLN A 51 2.61 0.82 -14.54
CA GLN A 51 4.06 0.76 -14.33
C GLN A 51 4.76 2.10 -14.55
N ASP A 52 4.22 2.94 -15.43
CA ASP A 52 4.77 4.25 -15.77
C ASP A 52 4.23 5.37 -14.87
N THR A 53 3.48 5.05 -13.80
CA THR A 53 3.00 6.03 -12.83
C THR A 53 4.15 6.79 -12.18
N THR A 54 3.95 8.09 -11.90
CA THR A 54 4.94 8.95 -11.23
C THR A 54 4.63 9.20 -9.75
N HIS A 55 3.60 8.56 -9.23
CA HIS A 55 3.23 8.64 -7.81
C HIS A 55 4.26 7.86 -6.96
N THR A 56 4.19 7.99 -5.63
CA THR A 56 5.13 7.35 -4.71
C THR A 56 4.44 6.33 -3.81
N ILE A 57 5.18 5.33 -3.35
CA ILE A 57 4.67 4.27 -2.46
C ILE A 57 4.72 4.65 -0.97
N ASP A 58 5.27 5.82 -0.64
CA ASP A 58 5.68 6.18 0.71
C ASP A 58 4.51 6.30 1.71
N ASP A 59 3.33 6.68 1.25
CA ASP A 59 2.14 6.75 2.11
C ASP A 59 1.67 5.35 2.55
N PHE A 60 1.77 4.36 1.66
CA PHE A 60 1.52 2.96 2.03
C PHE A 60 2.55 2.46 3.02
N LYS A 61 3.83 2.76 2.82
CA LYS A 61 4.89 2.35 3.74
C LYS A 61 4.67 2.92 5.13
N SER A 62 4.37 4.21 5.21
CA SER A 62 4.10 4.90 6.48
C SER A 62 2.88 4.32 7.21
N ALA A 63 1.81 3.99 6.46
CA ALA A 63 0.64 3.34 7.04
C ALA A 63 0.98 1.96 7.62
N TYR A 64 1.75 1.15 6.88
CA TYR A 64 2.15 -0.19 7.31
C TYR A 64 3.17 -0.18 8.45
N GLU A 65 4.02 0.84 8.56
CA GLU A 65 4.88 1.07 9.73
C GLU A 65 4.04 1.33 11.00
N SER A 66 3.00 2.15 10.91
CA SER A 66 2.07 2.41 12.02
C SER A 66 1.29 1.15 12.43
N ILE A 67 0.81 0.37 11.45
CA ILE A 67 0.12 -0.91 11.69
C ILE A 67 1.07 -1.90 12.38
N ASP A 68 2.30 -2.06 11.88
CA ASP A 68 3.31 -2.94 12.47
C ASP A 68 3.61 -2.56 13.92
N HIS A 69 3.84 -1.28 14.19
CA HIS A 69 4.02 -0.78 15.55
C HIS A 69 2.81 -1.10 16.43
N GLY A 70 1.60 -0.89 15.93
CA GLY A 70 0.37 -1.20 16.66
C GLY A 70 0.18 -2.68 16.94
N MET A 71 0.58 -3.57 16.02
CA MET A 71 0.56 -5.01 16.23
C MET A 71 1.57 -5.44 17.30
N ASP A 72 2.80 -4.93 17.23
CA ASP A 72 3.87 -5.22 18.18
C ASP A 72 3.54 -4.71 19.60
N ALA A 73 3.05 -3.47 19.69
CA ALA A 73 2.64 -2.84 20.94
C ALA A 73 1.28 -3.34 21.46
N LYS A 74 0.53 -4.10 20.63
CA LYS A 74 -0.88 -4.45 20.86
C LYS A 74 -1.75 -3.22 21.13
N SER A 75 -1.44 -2.12 20.45
CA SER A 75 -2.15 -0.85 20.55
C SER A 75 -3.25 -0.79 19.49
N ALA A 76 -4.50 -0.93 19.92
CA ALA A 76 -5.65 -0.73 19.04
C ALA A 76 -5.72 0.70 18.49
N HIS A 77 -5.17 1.68 19.22
CA HIS A 77 -5.10 3.06 18.78
C HIS A 77 -4.13 3.23 17.62
N ASP A 78 -2.94 2.64 17.69
CA ASP A 78 -1.92 2.76 16.65
C ASP A 78 -2.34 1.97 15.39
N ILE A 79 -3.00 0.82 15.58
CA ILE A 79 -3.63 0.08 14.48
C ILE A 79 -4.72 0.94 13.82
N LEU A 80 -5.58 1.60 14.61
CA LEU A 80 -6.59 2.51 14.07
C LEU A 80 -5.97 3.63 13.24
N ASP A 81 -4.94 4.29 13.76
CA ASP A 81 -4.30 5.40 13.08
C ASP A 81 -3.61 4.92 11.80
N GLY A 82 -2.90 3.79 11.85
CA GLY A 82 -2.32 3.15 10.68
C GLY A 82 -3.37 2.74 9.63
N MET A 83 -4.55 2.27 10.04
CA MET A 83 -5.65 1.95 9.11
C MET A 83 -6.26 3.19 8.46
N LYS A 84 -6.33 4.33 9.17
CA LYS A 84 -6.76 5.60 8.59
C LYS A 84 -5.77 6.09 7.55
N ASP A 85 -4.48 6.00 7.85
CA ASP A 85 -3.43 6.36 6.91
C ASP A 85 -3.39 5.42 5.70
N PHE A 86 -3.66 4.12 5.91
CA PHE A 86 -3.87 3.17 4.82
C PHE A 86 -5.08 3.55 3.97
N GLY A 87 -6.19 3.97 4.58
CA GLY A 87 -7.37 4.49 3.87
C GLY A 87 -7.02 5.69 2.96
N LYS A 88 -6.26 6.66 3.48
CA LYS A 88 -5.79 7.81 2.70
C LYS A 88 -4.91 7.38 1.52
N ALA A 89 -3.95 6.49 1.76
CA ALA A 89 -3.08 5.96 0.70
C ALA A 89 -3.89 5.18 -0.35
N LEU A 90 -4.93 4.46 0.08
CA LEU A 90 -5.79 3.65 -0.79
C LEU A 90 -6.61 4.50 -1.77
N VAL A 91 -6.80 5.80 -1.52
CA VAL A 91 -7.48 6.72 -2.46
C VAL A 91 -6.71 6.87 -3.77
N GLU A 92 -5.38 6.72 -3.77
CA GLU A 92 -4.55 6.85 -4.97
C GLU A 92 -4.75 5.68 -5.95
N VAL A 93 -5.03 4.47 -5.44
CA VAL A 93 -5.22 3.26 -6.25
C VAL A 93 -6.33 3.43 -7.30
N PRO A 94 -7.58 3.78 -6.93
CA PRO A 94 -8.66 3.93 -7.91
C PRO A 94 -8.43 5.11 -8.86
N ILE A 95 -7.70 6.16 -8.45
CA ILE A 95 -7.32 7.28 -9.34
C ILE A 95 -6.43 6.76 -10.46
N ILE A 96 -5.32 6.09 -10.12
CA ILE A 96 -4.37 5.56 -11.11
C ILE A 96 -5.05 4.49 -11.98
N TYR A 97 -5.92 3.66 -11.41
CA TYR A 97 -6.69 2.68 -12.17
C TYR A 97 -7.61 3.33 -13.20
N GLU A 98 -8.35 4.37 -12.82
CA GLU A 98 -9.22 5.11 -13.74
C GLU A 98 -8.42 5.76 -14.87
N GLU A 99 -7.29 6.41 -14.55
CA GLU A 99 -6.37 7.00 -15.53
C GLU A 99 -5.84 5.96 -16.53
N CYS A 100 -5.60 4.73 -16.06
CA CYS A 100 -5.15 3.61 -16.87
C CYS A 100 -6.27 2.77 -17.51
N GLY A 101 -7.53 3.23 -17.43
CA GLY A 101 -8.68 2.57 -18.04
C GLY A 101 -9.11 1.27 -17.36
N VAL A 102 -8.69 1.05 -16.12
CA VAL A 102 -9.14 -0.04 -15.25
C VAL A 102 -10.38 0.42 -14.48
N THR A 103 -11.52 -0.23 -14.71
CA THR A 103 -12.80 0.19 -14.10
C THR A 103 -13.32 -0.77 -13.03
N LYS A 104 -12.78 -1.99 -12.98
CA LYS A 104 -13.22 -3.01 -12.02
C LYS A 104 -12.77 -2.61 -10.60
N PHE A 105 -13.67 -2.75 -9.63
CA PHE A 105 -13.45 -2.45 -8.21
C PHE A 105 -13.15 -0.98 -7.86
N VAL A 106 -13.11 -0.06 -8.81
CA VAL A 106 -12.76 1.35 -8.57
C VAL A 106 -13.71 1.99 -7.56
N SER A 107 -15.03 1.80 -7.73
CA SER A 107 -16.02 2.40 -6.82
C SER A 107 -15.97 1.77 -5.43
N GLU A 108 -15.74 0.47 -5.38
CA GLU A 108 -15.65 -0.32 -4.16
C GLU A 108 -14.40 0.06 -3.36
N ILE A 109 -13.25 0.19 -4.03
CA ILE A 109 -12.00 0.65 -3.42
C ILE A 109 -12.14 2.09 -2.92
N LYS A 110 -12.75 3.00 -3.70
CA LYS A 110 -13.04 4.38 -3.25
C LYS A 110 -13.90 4.37 -1.98
N SER A 111 -14.95 3.55 -1.95
CA SER A 111 -15.82 3.46 -0.78
C SER A 111 -15.10 2.90 0.44
N LEU A 112 -14.29 1.86 0.27
CA LEU A 112 -13.49 1.29 1.35
C LEU A 112 -12.44 2.29 1.87
N ALA A 113 -11.73 2.97 0.97
CA ALA A 113 -10.75 4.00 1.33
C ALA A 113 -11.38 5.09 2.22
N SER A 114 -12.56 5.61 1.83
CA SER A 114 -13.32 6.60 2.60
C SER A 114 -13.71 6.07 3.99
N LYS A 115 -14.24 4.84 4.07
CA LYS A 115 -14.61 4.23 5.36
C LYS A 115 -13.39 4.08 6.29
N LEU A 116 -12.25 3.65 5.75
CA LEU A 116 -11.02 3.48 6.51
C LEU A 116 -10.45 4.82 6.97
N GLU A 117 -10.39 5.81 6.09
CA GLU A 117 -9.92 7.17 6.39
C GLU A 117 -10.77 7.84 7.48
N GLU A 118 -12.10 7.71 7.40
CA GLU A 118 -13.03 8.24 8.41
C GLU A 118 -12.96 7.49 9.73
N GLY A 119 -12.34 6.30 9.74
CA GLY A 119 -12.31 5.41 10.90
C GLY A 119 -13.67 4.81 11.20
N ASP A 120 -14.43 4.43 10.16
CA ASP A 120 -15.74 3.79 10.30
C ASP A 120 -15.67 2.63 11.30
N ALA A 121 -16.46 2.75 12.36
CA ALA A 121 -16.38 1.83 13.49
C ALA A 121 -16.68 0.37 13.08
N GLY A 122 -17.51 0.13 12.06
CA GLY A 122 -17.82 -1.22 11.61
C GLY A 122 -16.62 -1.91 10.97
N VAL A 123 -16.00 -1.26 9.98
CA VAL A 123 -14.83 -1.82 9.25
C VAL A 123 -13.61 -1.91 10.17
N ILE A 124 -13.34 -0.85 10.93
CA ILE A 124 -12.21 -0.79 11.85
C ILE A 124 -12.34 -1.81 12.99
N GLU A 125 -13.53 -2.00 13.55
CA GLU A 125 -13.73 -2.96 14.64
C GLU A 125 -13.45 -4.39 14.19
N VAL A 126 -13.83 -4.77 12.96
CA VAL A 126 -13.48 -6.07 12.37
C VAL A 126 -11.95 -6.21 12.30
N ILE A 127 -11.25 -5.23 11.71
CA ILE A 127 -9.80 -5.28 11.54
C ILE A 127 -9.07 -5.34 12.88
N ILE A 128 -9.41 -4.46 13.83
CA ILE A 128 -8.78 -4.45 15.16
C ILE A 128 -9.04 -5.76 15.88
N LYS A 129 -10.27 -6.29 15.81
CA LYS A 129 -10.58 -7.59 16.42
C LYS A 129 -9.75 -8.71 15.79
N GLU A 130 -9.54 -8.71 14.49
CA GLU A 130 -8.72 -9.75 13.86
C GLU A 130 -7.23 -9.60 14.18
N LEU A 131 -6.69 -8.38 14.11
CA LEU A 131 -5.27 -8.09 14.36
C LEU A 131 -4.87 -8.22 15.84
N VAL A 132 -5.74 -7.78 16.77
CA VAL A 132 -5.46 -7.77 18.22
C VAL A 132 -5.87 -9.08 18.90
N ASN A 133 -6.93 -9.77 18.46
CA ASN A 133 -7.42 -10.93 19.21
C ASN A 133 -6.63 -12.23 19.01
N ILE A 134 -5.62 -12.31 18.13
CA ILE A 134 -4.77 -13.52 17.96
C ILE A 134 -5.62 -14.81 17.98
N PHE A 135 -6.78 -14.82 17.31
CA PHE A 135 -7.60 -16.02 17.29
C PHE A 135 -6.88 -17.06 16.47
N HIS A 136 -6.69 -18.27 17.03
CA HIS A 136 -6.03 -19.40 16.39
C HIS A 136 -6.80 -19.96 15.15
N HIS A 137 -7.78 -19.22 14.61
CA HIS A 137 -8.69 -19.62 13.55
C HIS A 137 -8.93 -18.55 12.46
N SER A 138 -8.52 -17.28 12.64
CA SER A 138 -8.62 -16.24 11.59
C SER A 138 -7.31 -16.16 10.82
N HIS A 139 -7.07 -17.15 9.97
CA HIS A 139 -5.77 -17.37 9.34
C HIS A 139 -5.46 -16.41 8.18
N ASP A 140 -6.41 -15.57 7.75
CA ASP A 140 -6.25 -14.87 6.46
C ASP A 140 -5.82 -13.41 6.64
N LEU A 141 -6.58 -12.56 7.35
CA LEU A 141 -6.31 -11.12 7.37
C LEU A 141 -5.02 -10.76 8.12
N THR A 142 -4.83 -11.30 9.34
CA THR A 142 -3.62 -11.04 10.13
C THR A 142 -2.36 -11.51 9.41
N ASP A 143 -2.43 -12.66 8.73
CA ASP A 143 -1.29 -13.20 7.99
C ASP A 143 -0.99 -12.33 6.76
N TYR A 144 -2.01 -11.86 6.03
CA TYR A 144 -1.78 -10.91 4.94
C TYR A 144 -1.20 -9.58 5.40
N PHE A 145 -1.61 -9.04 6.56
CA PHE A 145 -0.98 -7.83 7.10
C PHE A 145 0.49 -8.09 7.45
N LYS A 146 0.81 -9.21 8.11
CA LYS A 146 2.21 -9.57 8.43
C LYS A 146 3.06 -9.80 7.20
N ASP A 147 2.52 -10.50 6.20
CA ASP A 147 3.23 -10.76 4.95
C ASP A 147 3.44 -9.46 4.16
N ALA A 148 2.44 -8.57 4.13
CA ALA A 148 2.57 -7.24 3.55
C ALA A 148 3.67 -6.41 4.22
N ILE A 149 3.70 -6.36 5.56
CA ILE A 149 4.77 -5.71 6.33
C ILE A 149 6.13 -6.32 6.00
N ALA A 150 6.22 -7.65 5.96
CA ALA A 150 7.47 -8.34 5.68
C ALA A 150 7.97 -8.11 4.25
N ASP A 151 7.07 -8.01 3.28
CA ASP A 151 7.40 -7.75 1.88
C ASP A 151 7.80 -6.30 1.63
N GLU A 152 7.11 -5.35 2.29
CA GLU A 152 7.50 -3.93 2.30
C GLU A 152 8.94 -3.77 2.81
N LYS A 153 9.26 -4.34 3.98
CA LYS A 153 10.60 -4.28 4.59
C LYS A 153 11.70 -4.90 3.72
N LYS A 154 11.34 -5.84 2.83
CA LYS A 154 12.25 -6.48 1.86
C LYS A 154 12.33 -5.74 0.53
N GLY A 155 11.51 -4.71 0.30
CA GLY A 155 11.35 -4.05 -1.00
C GLY A 155 10.70 -4.93 -2.07
N SER A 156 9.95 -5.96 -1.67
CA SER A 156 9.25 -6.87 -2.58
C SER A 156 7.85 -6.32 -2.92
N TYR A 157 7.81 -5.20 -3.63
CA TYR A 157 6.60 -4.40 -3.80
C TYR A 157 5.46 -5.12 -4.54
N THR A 158 5.75 -6.01 -5.49
CA THR A 158 4.70 -6.85 -6.10
C THR A 158 4.04 -7.75 -5.06
N SER A 159 4.81 -8.43 -4.21
CA SER A 159 4.29 -9.30 -3.15
C SER A 159 3.56 -8.50 -2.07
N PHE A 160 4.11 -7.33 -1.71
CA PHE A 160 3.43 -6.37 -0.84
C PHE A 160 2.05 -6.02 -1.42
N GLY A 161 2.00 -5.61 -2.69
CA GLY A 161 0.76 -5.31 -3.40
C GLY A 161 -0.22 -6.47 -3.44
N ILE A 162 0.26 -7.70 -3.67
CA ILE A 162 -0.59 -8.91 -3.64
C ILE A 162 -1.28 -9.06 -2.28
N ASN A 163 -0.53 -8.92 -1.19
CA ASN A 163 -1.10 -9.03 0.15
C ASN A 163 -2.09 -7.89 0.44
N VAL A 164 -1.79 -6.66 0.02
CA VAL A 164 -2.76 -5.55 0.09
C VAL A 164 -4.02 -5.84 -0.72
N GLY A 165 -3.89 -6.36 -1.94
CA GLY A 165 -5.02 -6.73 -2.78
C GLY A 165 -5.93 -7.78 -2.13
N LYS A 166 -5.34 -8.77 -1.42
CA LYS A 166 -6.10 -9.77 -0.67
C LYS A 166 -6.81 -9.17 0.54
N ILE A 167 -6.15 -8.29 1.29
CA ILE A 167 -6.75 -7.53 2.40
C ILE A 167 -7.96 -6.75 1.91
N VAL A 168 -7.79 -5.93 0.87
CA VAL A 168 -8.89 -5.18 0.24
C VAL A 168 -9.97 -6.14 -0.23
N GLY A 169 -9.62 -7.24 -0.89
CA GLY A 169 -10.58 -8.23 -1.38
C GLY A 169 -11.41 -8.91 -0.28
N ILE A 170 -10.86 -9.06 0.93
CA ILE A 170 -11.61 -9.51 2.12
C ILE A 170 -12.54 -8.40 2.59
N LEU A 171 -12.01 -7.18 2.80
CA LEU A 171 -12.76 -6.04 3.32
C LEU A 171 -13.88 -5.55 2.39
N LEU A 172 -13.83 -5.89 1.09
CA LEU A 172 -14.91 -5.61 0.14
C LEU A 172 -16.07 -6.62 0.21
N LYS A 173 -15.88 -7.78 0.83
CA LYS A 173 -16.88 -8.84 0.94
C LYS A 173 -17.70 -8.78 2.24
N ASP A 174 -17.22 -8.01 3.22
CA ASP A 174 -17.90 -7.72 4.50
C ASP A 174 -18.80 -6.47 4.42
#